data_AF-A0A2I6C170-F1
#
_entry.id   AF-A0A2I6C170-F1
#
_cell.length_a   1.000
_cell.length_b   1.000
_cell.length_c   1.000
_cell.angle_alpha   90.00
_cell.angle_beta   90.00
_cell.angle_gamma   90.00
#
_symmetry.space_group_name_H-M   'P 1'
#
loop_
_entity.id
_entity.type
_entity.pdbx_description
1 polymer ?
#
loop_
_entity_poly.entity_id
_entity_poly.type
_entity_poly.pdbx_seq_one_letter_code
_entity_poly.pdbx_strand_id
1 'polypeptide(L)'
;MKELEPEINELVRLPFPRRSELVRLRRLLRRRSRQVRRFKLAKLFAQSKKRPEWMVLLTLPVLPPELRPIVRLDGGVVVVADLNKLYQKVLFRNNRLEALRMVDLNSVGQAKRLLQEAVDGLLDNGKGGAMPISGPNDRPLKSLSDGLKGKRGRFRQNLLGKRVDYSGRSVIVVGPQLKLHECGLPKEMALELFQPFLSRQLKERGIVENINAAKRFMRQDHPILWEILQQLMQQHPVLLNRAPTLHRLGIQAFQPKLVHGRAILLHPLVCTAFNADFDGDQMAVHLPLSFQAQGEAWKLLWSRNNLLSPATGQPILVPSQDMVLGCYYLTTSNPTVTRMGHTTN
;
A
#
# COMPACT_ATOMS: atom_id res chain seq x y z
N MET A 1 -9.02 -25.00 38.16
CA MET A 1 -10.13 -24.10 37.77
C MET A 1 -11.38 -24.36 38.61
N LYS A 2 -11.80 -25.63 38.78
CA LYS A 2 -12.93 -26.02 39.64
C LYS A 2 -12.84 -25.53 41.10
N GLU A 3 -11.64 -25.38 41.65
CA GLU A 3 -11.43 -24.93 43.03
C GLU A 3 -11.79 -23.46 43.31
N LEU A 4 -11.75 -22.57 42.30
CA LEU A 4 -12.05 -21.14 42.48
C LEU A 4 -13.50 -20.77 42.12
N GLU A 5 -14.19 -21.63 41.37
CA GLU A 5 -15.55 -21.41 40.89
C GLU A 5 -16.63 -21.37 41.99
N PRO A 6 -16.62 -22.21 43.03
CA PRO A 6 -17.64 -22.14 44.07
C PRO A 6 -17.57 -20.82 44.85
N GLU A 7 -16.37 -20.40 45.28
CA GLU A 7 -16.15 -19.17 46.05
C GLU A 7 -16.43 -17.90 45.22
N ILE A 8 -16.10 -17.91 43.93
CA ILE A 8 -16.46 -16.80 43.02
C ILE A 8 -17.98 -16.74 42.83
N ASN A 9 -18.64 -17.88 42.64
CA ASN A 9 -20.09 -17.92 42.42
C ASN A 9 -20.88 -17.50 43.67
N GLU A 10 -20.39 -17.85 44.86
CA GLU A 10 -20.95 -17.43 46.14
C GLU A 10 -20.86 -15.91 46.33
N LEU A 11 -19.68 -15.33 46.11
CA LEU A 11 -19.47 -13.88 46.23
C LEU A 11 -20.20 -13.05 45.16
N VAL A 12 -20.49 -13.63 43.99
CA VAL A 12 -21.25 -12.98 42.90
C VAL A 12 -22.76 -12.99 43.19
N ARG A 13 -23.25 -13.96 43.97
CA ARG A 13 -24.68 -14.09 44.31
C ARG A 13 -25.12 -13.21 45.49
N LEU A 14 -24.20 -12.55 46.17
CA LEU A 14 -24.51 -11.65 47.28
C LEU A 14 -25.24 -10.38 46.76
N PRO A 15 -26.46 -10.07 47.26
CA PRO A 15 -27.24 -8.92 46.78
C PRO A 15 -26.63 -7.56 47.18
N PHE A 16 -25.94 -7.50 48.33
CA PHE A 16 -25.27 -6.28 48.84
C PHE A 16 -23.86 -6.59 49.36
N PRO A 17 -22.85 -6.73 48.49
CA PRO A 17 -21.51 -7.13 48.90
C PRO A 17 -20.78 -5.99 49.62
N ARG A 18 -20.13 -6.32 50.75
CA ARG A 18 -19.28 -5.38 51.50
C ARG A 18 -18.03 -5.02 50.69
N ARG A 19 -17.41 -3.87 50.99
CA ARG A 19 -16.18 -3.42 50.30
C ARG A 19 -15.04 -4.45 50.36
N SER A 20 -14.92 -5.19 51.46
CA SER A 20 -13.96 -6.29 51.63
C SER A 20 -14.23 -7.47 50.70
N GLU A 21 -15.49 -7.84 50.51
CA GLU A 21 -15.94 -8.94 49.63
C GLU A 21 -15.72 -8.58 48.16
N LEU A 22 -15.97 -7.32 47.77
CA LEU A 22 -15.67 -6.83 46.43
C LEU A 22 -14.17 -6.86 46.11
N VAL A 23 -13.31 -6.50 47.07
CA VAL A 23 -11.85 -6.60 46.91
C VAL A 23 -11.42 -8.07 46.78
N ARG A 24 -12.00 -8.97 47.59
CA ARG A 24 -11.76 -10.41 47.53
C ARG A 24 -12.19 -11.01 46.19
N LEU A 25 -13.41 -10.70 45.72
CA LEU A 25 -13.93 -11.12 44.42
C LEU A 25 -13.03 -10.65 43.27
N ARG A 26 -12.60 -9.37 43.27
CA ARG A 26 -11.65 -8.86 42.27
C ARG A 26 -10.32 -9.61 42.28
N ARG A 27 -9.80 -9.98 43.47
CA ARG A 27 -8.57 -10.78 43.60
C ARG A 27 -8.75 -12.19 43.02
N LEU A 28 -9.87 -12.84 43.32
CA LEU A 28 -10.21 -14.18 42.82
C LEU A 28 -10.41 -14.18 41.30
N LEU A 29 -11.13 -13.20 40.74
CA LEU A 29 -11.30 -13.04 39.29
C LEU A 29 -9.97 -12.80 38.58
N ARG A 30 -9.07 -11.97 39.14
CA ARG A 30 -7.71 -11.80 38.62
C ARG A 30 -6.92 -13.10 38.66
N ARG A 31 -7.03 -13.88 39.74
CA ARG A 31 -6.38 -15.19 39.88
C ARG A 31 -6.90 -16.19 38.85
N ARG A 32 -8.22 -16.28 38.67
CA ARG A 32 -8.88 -17.11 37.64
C ARG A 32 -8.40 -16.72 36.25
N SER A 33 -8.44 -15.43 35.91
CA SER A 33 -7.99 -14.94 34.59
C SER A 33 -6.51 -15.28 34.32
N ARG A 34 -5.62 -15.13 35.31
CA ARG A 34 -4.22 -15.54 35.20
C ARG A 34 -4.07 -17.04 34.98
N GLN A 35 -4.80 -17.87 35.73
CA GLN A 35 -4.78 -19.33 35.56
C GLN A 35 -5.30 -19.75 34.18
N VAL A 36 -6.39 -19.15 33.70
CA VAL A 36 -6.94 -19.40 32.36
C VAL A 36 -5.91 -19.05 31.28
N ARG A 37 -5.24 -17.90 31.37
CA ARG A 37 -4.18 -17.51 30.42
C ARG A 37 -3.01 -18.49 30.43
N ARG A 38 -2.54 -18.92 31.62
CA ARG A 38 -1.47 -19.91 31.76
C ARG A 38 -1.86 -21.27 31.19
N PHE A 39 -3.06 -21.75 31.50
CA PHE A 39 -3.59 -23.00 30.97
C PHE A 39 -3.71 -22.94 29.45
N LYS A 40 -4.21 -21.82 28.89
CA LYS A 40 -4.28 -21.62 27.44
C LYS A 40 -2.90 -21.70 26.79
N LEU A 41 -1.89 -21.06 27.38
CA LEU A 41 -0.51 -21.12 26.88
C LEU A 41 0.06 -22.55 26.95
N ALA A 42 -0.09 -23.23 28.09
CA ALA A 42 0.37 -24.61 28.27
C ALA A 42 -0.31 -25.58 27.29
N LYS A 43 -1.62 -25.42 27.07
CA LYS A 43 -2.39 -26.19 26.07
C LYS A 43 -1.84 -25.97 24.66
N LEU A 44 -1.52 -24.72 24.29
CA LEU A 44 -0.95 -24.42 22.98
C LEU A 44 0.40 -25.11 22.77
N PHE A 45 1.29 -25.08 23.77
CA PHE A 45 2.58 -25.79 23.69
C PHE A 45 2.41 -27.31 23.56
N ALA A 46 1.48 -27.89 24.33
CA ALA A 46 1.15 -29.32 24.26
C ALA A 46 0.62 -29.71 22.88
N GLN A 47 -0.25 -28.89 22.29
CA GLN A 47 -0.81 -29.12 20.95
C GLN A 47 0.23 -28.96 19.84
N SER A 48 1.07 -27.93 19.91
CA SER A 48 2.07 -27.64 18.88
C SER A 48 3.30 -28.55 18.95
N LYS A 49 3.44 -29.37 20.02
CA LYS A 49 4.62 -30.19 20.32
C LYS A 49 5.93 -29.38 20.30
N LYS A 50 5.87 -28.10 20.68
CA LYS A 50 7.03 -27.21 20.71
C LYS A 50 7.60 -27.17 22.12
N ARG A 51 8.92 -27.19 22.21
CA ARG A 51 9.67 -27.22 23.47
C ARG A 51 9.83 -25.79 24.02
N PRO A 52 9.38 -25.48 25.26
CA PRO A 52 9.50 -24.13 25.83
C PRO A 52 10.93 -23.61 25.93
N GLU A 53 11.93 -24.49 26.08
CA GLU A 53 13.35 -24.13 26.13
C GLU A 53 13.85 -23.46 24.85
N TRP A 54 13.16 -23.60 23.71
CA TRP A 54 13.51 -22.90 22.47
C TRP A 54 13.32 -21.38 22.54
N MET A 55 12.65 -20.87 23.58
CA MET A 55 12.59 -19.43 23.85
C MET A 55 13.93 -18.87 24.37
N VAL A 56 14.81 -19.73 24.89
CA VAL A 56 16.16 -19.36 25.32
C VAL A 56 17.11 -19.63 24.16
N LEU A 57 17.59 -18.56 23.52
CA LEU A 57 18.42 -18.65 22.33
C LEU A 57 19.84 -19.09 22.70
N LEU A 58 20.24 -20.28 22.22
CA LEU A 58 21.63 -20.74 22.28
C LEU A 58 22.43 -20.32 21.04
N THR A 59 21.77 -20.31 19.89
CA THR A 59 22.36 -19.94 18.59
C THR A 59 21.51 -18.85 17.96
N LEU A 60 22.15 -17.76 17.53
CA LEU A 60 21.48 -16.63 16.91
C LEU A 60 21.78 -16.60 15.40
N PRO A 61 20.78 -16.72 14.53
CA PRO A 61 20.99 -16.67 13.09
C PRO A 61 21.37 -15.26 12.62
N VAL A 62 22.27 -15.19 11.65
CA VAL A 62 22.70 -13.94 11.03
C VAL A 62 22.04 -13.81 9.66
N LEU A 63 21.47 -12.64 9.38
CA LEU A 63 20.83 -12.35 8.10
C LEU A 63 21.85 -12.37 6.95
N PRO A 64 21.49 -12.85 5.74
CA PRO A 64 22.35 -12.76 4.56
C PRO A 64 22.87 -11.33 4.32
N PRO A 65 24.14 -11.15 3.88
CA PRO A 65 24.74 -9.83 3.67
C PRO A 65 23.94 -8.90 2.75
N GLU A 66 23.29 -9.44 1.72
CA GLU A 66 22.47 -8.67 0.76
C GLU A 66 21.28 -7.94 1.42
N LEU A 67 20.74 -8.51 2.50
CA LEU A 67 19.63 -7.90 3.25
C LEU A 67 20.10 -6.86 4.28
N ARG A 68 21.42 -6.75 4.46
CA ARG A 68 22.10 -5.78 5.35
C ARG A 68 23.28 -5.13 4.61
N PRO A 69 23.03 -4.44 3.49
CA PRO A 69 24.08 -4.02 2.58
C PRO A 69 25.01 -2.98 3.20
N ILE A 70 26.24 -2.98 2.72
CA ILE A 70 27.23 -1.92 2.91
C ILE A 70 27.48 -1.33 1.54
N VAL A 71 27.03 -0.10 1.32
CA VAL A 71 27.07 0.56 0.01
C VAL A 71 28.08 1.68 0.07
N ARG A 72 28.98 1.72 -0.91
CA ARG A 72 29.87 2.86 -1.13
C ARG A 72 29.16 3.84 -2.04
N LEU A 73 29.01 5.07 -1.60
CA LEU A 73 28.47 6.16 -2.42
C LEU A 73 29.62 6.88 -3.13
N ASP A 74 29.26 7.60 -4.20
CA ASP A 74 30.17 8.50 -4.90
C ASP A 74 30.74 9.52 -3.90
N GLY A 75 32.07 9.69 -3.89
CA GLY A 75 32.78 10.47 -2.88
C GLY A 75 33.35 9.67 -1.70
N GLY A 76 33.35 8.33 -1.77
CA GLY A 76 34.06 7.47 -0.81
C GLY A 76 33.33 7.25 0.52
N VAL A 77 32.15 7.83 0.70
CA VAL A 77 31.32 7.64 1.89
C VAL A 77 30.74 6.24 1.91
N VAL A 78 30.95 5.51 3.01
CA VAL A 78 30.41 4.16 3.20
C VAL A 78 29.14 4.24 4.05
N VAL A 79 28.02 3.82 3.47
CA VAL A 79 26.74 3.69 4.16
C VAL A 79 26.55 2.24 4.60
N VAL A 80 26.41 2.05 5.91
CA VAL A 80 26.24 0.74 6.54
C VAL A 80 24.82 0.62 7.09
N ALA A 81 24.13 -0.48 6.78
CA ALA A 81 22.82 -0.78 7.37
C ALA A 81 22.89 -0.84 8.91
N ASP A 82 21.88 -0.28 9.59
CA ASP A 82 21.82 -0.22 11.06
C ASP A 82 21.97 -1.61 11.72
N LEU A 83 21.41 -2.65 11.09
CA LEU A 83 21.52 -4.05 11.54
C LEU A 83 22.98 -4.52 11.69
N ASN A 84 23.89 -4.08 10.81
CA ASN A 84 25.30 -4.48 10.90
C ASN A 84 25.94 -3.96 12.19
N LYS A 85 25.58 -2.75 12.63
CA LYS A 85 26.09 -2.19 13.90
C LYS A 85 25.55 -2.97 15.10
N LEU A 86 24.29 -3.39 15.05
CA LEU A 86 23.67 -4.21 16.09
C LEU A 86 24.31 -5.62 16.15
N TYR A 87 24.50 -6.27 15.00
CA TYR A 87 25.22 -7.56 14.91
C TYR A 87 26.66 -7.46 15.41
N GLN A 88 27.38 -6.41 15.02
CA GLN A 88 28.74 -6.15 15.49
C GLN A 88 28.79 -6.04 17.01
N LYS A 89 27.84 -5.32 17.62
CA LYS A 89 27.76 -5.20 19.08
C LYS A 89 27.51 -6.55 19.77
N VAL A 90 26.62 -7.39 19.23
CA VAL A 90 26.39 -8.75 19.74
C VAL A 90 27.68 -9.59 19.67
N LEU A 91 28.35 -9.58 18.53
CA LEU A 91 29.60 -10.33 18.32
C LEU A 91 30.69 -9.91 19.31
N PHE A 92 30.92 -8.61 19.47
CA PHE A 92 31.93 -8.11 20.40
C PHE A 92 31.61 -8.45 21.86
N ARG A 93 30.33 -8.39 22.27
CA ARG A 93 29.94 -8.77 23.63
C ARG A 93 30.06 -10.28 23.86
N ASN A 94 29.78 -11.10 22.86
CA ASN A 94 29.93 -12.54 22.94
C ASN A 94 31.40 -12.95 23.10
N ASN A 95 32.29 -12.42 22.24
CA ASN A 95 33.73 -12.71 22.30
C ASN A 95 34.34 -12.21 23.62
N ARG A 96 33.89 -11.06 24.13
CA ARG A 96 34.31 -10.56 25.45
C ARG A 96 33.86 -11.48 26.59
N LEU A 97 32.64 -12.00 26.54
CA LEU A 97 32.13 -12.93 27.55
C LEU A 97 32.93 -14.23 27.54
N GLU A 98 33.29 -14.74 26.36
CA GLU A 98 34.13 -15.92 26.20
C GLU A 98 35.53 -15.73 26.79
N ALA A 99 36.18 -14.61 26.49
CA ALA A 99 37.49 -14.28 27.06
C ALA A 99 37.44 -14.13 28.59
N LEU A 100 36.41 -13.48 29.15
CA LEU A 100 36.28 -13.29 30.60
C LEU A 100 36.05 -14.59 31.36
N ARG A 101 35.35 -15.57 30.76
CA ARG A 101 35.17 -16.90 31.37
C ARG A 101 36.49 -17.61 31.67
N MET A 102 37.57 -17.27 30.96
CA MET A 102 38.88 -17.87 31.15
C MET A 102 39.75 -17.16 32.19
N VAL A 103 39.42 -15.93 32.58
CA VAL A 103 40.32 -15.07 33.38
C VAL A 103 39.71 -14.67 34.73
N ASP A 104 38.43 -14.26 34.78
CA ASP A 104 37.81 -13.73 36.00
C ASP A 104 36.33 -14.07 36.07
N LEU A 105 35.95 -14.82 37.12
CA LEU A 105 34.58 -15.28 37.34
C LEU A 105 33.66 -14.19 37.90
N ASN A 106 34.19 -13.17 38.59
CA ASN A 106 33.39 -12.15 39.27
C ASN A 106 32.69 -11.21 38.27
N SER A 107 33.33 -10.95 37.13
CA SER A 107 32.82 -10.04 36.09
C SER A 107 31.85 -10.69 35.09
N VAL A 108 31.63 -12.01 35.17
CA VAL A 108 30.82 -12.78 34.21
C VAL A 108 29.34 -12.37 34.22
N GLY A 109 28.80 -12.02 35.39
CA GLY A 109 27.40 -11.61 35.52
C GLY A 109 27.07 -10.34 34.72
N GLN A 110 27.93 -9.32 34.84
CA GLN A 110 27.76 -8.06 34.09
C GLN A 110 27.92 -8.28 32.58
N ALA A 111 28.90 -9.11 32.17
CA ALA A 111 29.11 -9.42 30.75
C ALA A 111 27.92 -10.15 30.13
N LYS A 112 27.30 -11.11 30.86
CA LYS A 112 26.06 -11.78 30.43
C LYS A 112 24.92 -10.78 30.24
N ARG A 113 24.75 -9.82 31.18
CA ARG A 113 23.72 -8.77 31.06
C ARG A 113 23.93 -7.91 29.80
N LEU A 114 25.16 -7.47 29.55
CA LEU A 114 25.48 -6.65 28.37
C LEU A 114 25.28 -7.40 27.05
N LEU A 115 25.53 -8.72 27.03
CA LEU A 115 25.23 -9.55 25.87
C LEU A 115 23.71 -9.67 25.67
N GLN A 116 22.94 -9.88 26.74
CA GLN A 116 21.47 -9.91 26.68
C GLN A 116 20.91 -8.59 26.12
N GLU A 117 21.36 -7.44 26.63
CA GLU A 117 20.97 -6.12 26.13
C GLU A 117 21.31 -5.92 24.64
N ALA A 118 22.45 -6.45 24.18
CA ALA A 118 22.83 -6.38 22.77
C ALA A 118 21.92 -7.25 21.88
N VAL A 119 21.55 -8.45 22.34
CA VAL A 119 20.62 -9.34 21.62
C VAL A 119 19.21 -8.75 21.61
N ASP A 120 18.75 -8.21 22.74
CA ASP A 120 17.46 -7.52 22.83
C ASP A 120 17.40 -6.33 21.87
N GLY A 121 18.48 -5.53 21.82
CA GLY A 121 18.61 -4.42 20.88
C GLY A 121 18.61 -4.82 19.41
N LEU A 122 19.19 -5.99 19.06
CA LEU A 122 19.14 -6.52 17.70
C LEU A 122 17.71 -6.95 17.30
N LEU A 123 16.99 -7.60 18.22
CA LEU A 123 15.66 -8.14 17.97
C LEU A 123 14.57 -7.05 17.99
N ASP A 124 14.55 -6.20 19.01
CA ASP A 124 13.51 -5.17 19.26
C ASP A 124 14.10 -4.01 20.09
N ASN A 125 14.77 -3.07 19.43
CA ASN A 125 15.53 -1.99 20.07
C ASN A 125 14.62 -1.01 20.83
N GLY A 126 14.94 -0.71 22.09
CA GLY A 126 14.19 0.24 22.93
C GLY A 126 12.94 -0.34 23.60
N LYS A 127 12.71 -1.66 23.52
CA LYS A 127 11.59 -2.31 24.20
C LYS A 127 11.93 -2.69 25.64
N GLY A 128 10.91 -2.76 26.50
CA GLY A 128 11.07 -3.23 27.88
C GLY A 128 11.67 -2.19 28.83
N GLY A 129 11.71 -0.91 28.46
CA GLY A 129 12.27 0.17 29.26
C GLY A 129 13.79 0.29 29.14
N ALA A 130 14.44 -0.51 28.30
CA ALA A 130 15.86 -0.38 27.99
C ALA A 130 16.11 0.86 27.13
N MET A 131 17.21 1.57 27.39
CA MET A 131 17.62 2.70 26.56
C MET A 131 17.97 2.19 25.15
N PRO A 132 17.42 2.82 24.10
CA PRO A 132 17.68 2.37 22.74
C PRO A 132 19.15 2.54 22.38
N ILE A 133 19.68 1.58 21.65
CA ILE A 133 21.03 1.69 21.10
C ILE A 133 20.99 2.71 19.97
N SER A 134 21.63 3.84 20.18
CA SER A 134 21.69 4.95 19.23
C SER A 134 22.96 4.92 18.38
N GLY A 135 22.84 5.44 17.16
CA GLY A 135 23.96 5.69 16.25
C GLY A 135 24.54 7.11 16.42
N PRO A 136 25.46 7.52 15.52
CA PRO A 136 26.27 8.75 15.65
C PRO A 136 25.54 10.11 15.66
N ASN A 137 24.20 10.16 15.65
CA ASN A 137 23.41 11.39 15.77
C ASN A 137 22.26 11.24 16.80
N ASP A 138 22.49 10.46 17.86
CA ASP A 138 21.48 10.03 18.85
C ASP A 138 20.22 9.36 18.28
N ARG A 139 20.20 9.07 16.98
CA ARG A 139 19.12 8.36 16.31
C ARG A 139 19.14 6.89 16.74
N PRO A 140 18.01 6.33 17.21
CA PRO A 140 17.92 4.91 17.53
C PRO A 140 18.16 4.06 16.28
N LEU A 141 19.00 3.03 16.41
CA LEU A 141 19.25 2.08 15.34
C LEU A 141 18.01 1.21 15.08
N LYS A 142 17.71 0.94 13.82
CA LYS A 142 16.59 0.07 13.44
C LYS A 142 16.91 -1.40 13.71
N SER A 143 16.05 -2.05 14.49
CA SER A 143 16.13 -3.48 14.81
C SER A 143 15.49 -4.36 13.73
N LEU A 144 15.60 -5.69 13.89
CA LEU A 144 14.92 -6.66 13.02
C LEU A 144 13.39 -6.48 13.06
N SER A 145 12.82 -6.24 14.24
CA SER A 145 11.39 -5.99 14.41
C SER A 145 10.93 -4.71 13.71
N ASP A 146 11.73 -3.65 13.75
CA ASP A 146 11.42 -2.37 13.09
C ASP A 146 11.40 -2.50 11.56
N GLY A 147 12.22 -3.42 11.02
CA GLY A 147 12.17 -3.75 9.60
C GLY A 147 10.82 -4.31 9.15
N LEU A 148 10.08 -4.96 10.05
CA LEU A 148 8.79 -5.57 9.74
C LEU A 148 7.59 -4.67 10.06
N LYS A 149 7.68 -3.89 11.14
CA LYS A 149 6.56 -3.11 11.69
C LYS A 149 6.51 -1.67 11.16
N GLY A 150 5.36 -1.04 11.33
CA GLY A 150 5.16 0.39 11.02
C GLY A 150 4.90 0.68 9.54
N LYS A 151 4.69 1.97 9.22
CA LYS A 151 4.39 2.43 7.85
C LYS A 151 5.53 2.15 6.86
N ARG A 152 6.78 2.25 7.34
CA ARG A 152 8.01 1.96 6.57
C ARG A 152 8.48 0.50 6.71
N GLY A 153 7.69 -0.35 7.37
CA GLY A 153 8.00 -1.77 7.51
C GLY A 153 7.69 -2.55 6.23
N ARG A 154 8.35 -3.70 6.07
CA ARG A 154 8.25 -4.55 4.88
C ARG A 154 6.82 -4.90 4.49
N PHE A 155 5.96 -5.23 5.45
CA PHE A 155 4.57 -5.61 5.16
C PHE A 155 3.77 -4.50 4.47
N ARG A 156 3.81 -3.27 5.01
CA ARG A 156 3.02 -2.17 4.47
C ARG A 156 3.65 -1.54 3.23
N GLN A 157 4.95 -1.32 3.25
CA GLN A 157 5.63 -0.55 2.22
C GLN A 157 6.02 -1.40 0.99
N ASN A 158 6.33 -2.69 1.16
CA ASN A 158 6.89 -3.51 0.09
C ASN A 158 6.00 -4.69 -0.32
N LEU A 159 5.16 -5.22 0.58
CA LEU A 159 4.26 -6.32 0.23
C LEU A 159 2.91 -5.81 -0.25
N LEU A 160 2.26 -4.92 0.50
CA LEU A 160 0.96 -4.37 0.14
C LEU A 160 1.05 -3.23 -0.89
N GLY A 161 2.04 -2.35 -0.75
CA GLY A 161 2.36 -1.33 -1.74
C GLY A 161 3.60 -1.74 -2.54
N LYS A 162 3.55 -1.58 -3.86
CA LYS A 162 4.71 -1.75 -4.73
C LYS A 162 4.71 -0.66 -5.80
N ARG A 163 5.91 -0.27 -6.22
CA ARG A 163 6.07 0.45 -7.48
C ARG A 163 5.87 -0.57 -8.60
N VAL A 164 5.15 -0.17 -9.64
CA VAL A 164 4.77 -1.04 -10.74
C VAL A 164 5.25 -0.44 -12.05
N ASP A 165 5.78 -1.28 -12.93
CA ASP A 165 6.11 -0.91 -14.30
C ASP A 165 4.83 -0.73 -15.13
N TYR A 166 4.97 -0.28 -16.39
CA TYR A 166 3.83 0.00 -17.28
C TYR A 166 2.81 0.95 -16.65
N SER A 167 3.33 1.98 -15.99
CA SER A 167 2.53 3.03 -15.36
C SER A 167 3.07 4.41 -15.68
N GLY A 168 2.17 5.39 -15.68
CA GLY A 168 2.48 6.80 -15.95
C GLY A 168 1.64 7.71 -15.06
N ARG A 169 1.97 9.00 -15.03
CA ARG A 169 1.16 10.02 -14.34
C ARG A 169 1.23 11.33 -15.12
N SER A 170 0.10 12.01 -15.25
CA SER A 170 0.05 13.37 -15.75
C SER A 170 -1.12 14.14 -15.14
N VAL A 171 -1.13 15.45 -15.37
CA VAL A 171 -2.23 16.35 -15.03
C VAL A 171 -3.45 15.99 -15.87
N ILE A 172 -4.64 16.08 -15.28
CA ILE A 172 -5.91 15.85 -15.97
C ILE A 172 -6.51 17.17 -16.47
N VAL A 173 -7.16 17.11 -17.63
CA VAL A 173 -7.91 18.21 -18.24
C VAL A 173 -9.26 17.67 -18.70
N VAL A 174 -10.27 18.53 -18.75
CA VAL A 174 -11.62 18.15 -19.18
C VAL A 174 -11.64 17.76 -20.66
N GLY A 175 -12.27 16.62 -20.97
CA GLY A 175 -12.49 16.12 -22.34
C GLY A 175 -13.97 15.98 -22.64
N PRO A 176 -14.71 17.07 -22.92
CA PRO A 176 -16.18 17.03 -23.07
C PRO A 176 -16.66 16.26 -24.32
N GLN A 177 -15.79 16.09 -25.32
CA GLN A 177 -16.11 15.35 -26.55
C GLN A 177 -15.90 13.83 -26.42
N LEU A 178 -15.32 13.37 -25.30
CA LEU A 178 -15.10 11.95 -25.05
C LEU A 178 -16.42 11.25 -24.75
N LYS A 179 -16.52 9.97 -25.09
CA LYS A 179 -17.59 9.13 -24.54
C LYS A 179 -17.26 8.74 -23.10
N LEU A 180 -18.27 8.36 -22.32
CA LEU A 180 -18.10 7.96 -20.91
C LEU A 180 -17.00 6.92 -20.67
N HIS A 181 -16.80 6.04 -21.64
CA HIS A 181 -15.83 4.94 -21.61
C HIS A 181 -14.48 5.25 -22.23
N GLU A 182 -14.26 6.48 -22.68
CA GLU A 182 -13.03 6.89 -23.35
C GLU A 182 -12.22 7.83 -22.45
N CYS A 183 -10.90 7.78 -22.60
CA CYS A 183 -10.00 8.78 -22.00
C CYS A 183 -8.97 9.22 -23.03
N GLY A 184 -8.53 10.48 -22.97
CA GLY A 184 -7.43 10.95 -23.81
C GLY A 184 -6.09 10.64 -23.19
N LEU A 185 -5.21 9.95 -23.93
CA LEU A 185 -3.84 9.65 -23.52
C LEU A 185 -2.84 10.45 -24.38
N PRO A 186 -1.92 11.21 -23.77
CA PRO A 186 -0.86 11.91 -24.48
C PRO A 186 -0.01 10.99 -25.36
N LYS A 187 0.40 11.47 -26.54
CA LYS A 187 1.27 10.73 -27.46
C LYS A 187 2.55 10.20 -26.80
N GLU A 188 3.27 11.07 -26.09
CA GLU A 188 4.53 10.71 -25.41
C GLU A 188 4.31 9.59 -24.38
N MET A 189 3.23 9.69 -23.59
CA MET A 189 2.91 8.69 -22.57
C MET A 189 2.47 7.35 -23.19
N ALA A 190 1.62 7.41 -24.23
CA ALA A 190 1.16 6.21 -24.93
C ALA A 190 2.33 5.46 -25.59
N LEU A 191 3.26 6.18 -26.22
CA LEU A 191 4.44 5.58 -26.85
C LEU A 191 5.27 4.76 -25.84
N GLU A 192 5.52 5.31 -24.65
CA GLU A 192 6.32 4.64 -23.62
C GLU A 192 5.58 3.44 -23.01
N LEU A 193 4.29 3.60 -22.65
CA LEU A 193 3.49 2.53 -22.05
C LEU A 193 3.31 1.33 -22.99
N PHE A 194 3.14 1.59 -24.29
CA PHE A 194 2.88 0.55 -25.29
C PHE A 194 4.14 0.09 -26.05
N GLN A 195 5.34 0.56 -25.66
CA GLN A 195 6.59 0.32 -26.39
C GLN A 195 6.83 -1.16 -26.75
N PRO A 196 6.63 -2.15 -25.85
CA PRO A 196 6.89 -3.54 -26.21
C PRO A 196 5.89 -4.10 -27.22
N PHE A 197 4.61 -3.71 -27.10
CA PHE A 197 3.55 -4.11 -28.03
C PHE A 197 3.79 -3.52 -29.42
N LEU A 198 4.21 -2.26 -29.47
CA LEU A 198 4.54 -1.56 -30.70
C LEU A 198 5.76 -2.20 -31.37
N SER A 199 6.78 -2.56 -30.59
CA SER A 199 8.00 -3.21 -31.10
C SER A 199 7.67 -4.56 -31.74
N ARG A 200 6.76 -5.32 -31.13
CA ARG A 200 6.28 -6.60 -31.66
C ARG A 200 5.50 -6.41 -32.95
N GLN A 201 4.54 -5.47 -32.99
CA GLN A 201 3.73 -5.20 -34.19
C GLN A 201 4.58 -4.70 -35.37
N LEU A 202 5.56 -3.82 -35.14
CA LEU A 202 6.46 -3.35 -36.19
C LEU A 202 7.26 -4.51 -36.81
N LYS A 203 7.69 -5.48 -35.99
CA LYS A 203 8.40 -6.67 -36.45
C LYS A 203 7.47 -7.62 -37.21
N GLU A 204 6.27 -7.88 -36.69
CA GLU A 204 5.27 -8.76 -37.32
C GLU A 204 4.82 -8.23 -38.69
N ARG A 205 4.79 -6.90 -38.88
CA ARG A 205 4.49 -6.25 -40.16
C ARG A 205 5.70 -6.13 -41.10
N GLY A 206 6.88 -6.59 -40.70
CA GLY A 206 8.10 -6.50 -41.51
C GLY A 206 8.67 -5.09 -41.69
N ILE A 207 8.24 -4.11 -40.89
CA ILE A 207 8.71 -2.71 -40.96
C ILE A 207 10.12 -2.59 -40.38
N VAL A 208 10.43 -3.42 -39.39
CA VAL A 208 11.74 -3.47 -38.72
C VAL A 208 12.19 -4.91 -38.54
N GLU A 209 13.49 -5.15 -38.70
CA GLU A 209 14.07 -6.50 -38.55
C GLU A 209 14.27 -6.88 -37.08
N ASN A 210 14.74 -5.92 -36.27
CA ASN A 210 15.22 -6.13 -34.91
C ASN A 210 14.57 -5.20 -33.88
N ILE A 211 14.54 -5.62 -32.61
CA ILE A 211 13.98 -4.81 -31.49
C ILE A 211 14.73 -3.48 -31.34
N ASN A 212 16.05 -3.47 -31.53
CA ASN A 212 16.84 -2.23 -31.47
C ASN A 212 16.50 -1.28 -32.63
N ALA A 213 16.20 -1.82 -33.82
CA ALA A 213 15.72 -1.02 -34.94
C ALA A 213 14.32 -0.46 -34.65
N ALA A 214 13.44 -1.24 -34.03
CA ALA A 214 12.12 -0.77 -33.56
C ALA A 214 12.26 0.42 -32.60
N LYS A 215 13.17 0.36 -31.62
CA LYS A 215 13.42 1.48 -30.70
C LYS A 215 13.94 2.73 -31.40
N ARG A 216 14.77 2.59 -32.44
CA ARG A 216 15.24 3.73 -33.26
C ARG A 216 14.10 4.28 -34.11
N PHE A 217 13.29 3.41 -34.71
CA PHE A 217 12.13 3.77 -35.52
C PHE A 217 11.10 4.55 -34.69
N MET A 218 10.83 4.16 -33.44
CA MET A 218 9.93 4.88 -32.53
C MET A 218 10.40 6.29 -32.16
N ARG A 219 11.70 6.58 -32.29
CA ARG A 219 12.24 7.94 -32.08
C ARG A 219 12.09 8.83 -33.31
N GLN A 220 11.87 8.22 -34.48
CA GLN A 220 11.63 8.92 -35.73
C GLN A 220 10.12 9.06 -35.88
N ASP A 221 9.62 10.29 -35.95
CA ASP A 221 8.18 10.61 -35.92
C ASP A 221 7.47 10.21 -37.23
N HIS A 222 7.28 8.91 -37.44
CA HIS A 222 6.67 8.35 -38.65
C HIS A 222 5.14 8.27 -38.53
N PRO A 223 4.36 8.70 -39.54
CA PRO A 223 2.89 8.63 -39.50
C PRO A 223 2.34 7.23 -39.22
N ILE A 224 2.95 6.21 -39.83
CA ILE A 224 2.59 4.79 -39.69
C ILE A 224 2.64 4.34 -38.22
N LEU A 225 3.56 4.90 -37.43
CA LEU A 225 3.70 4.59 -36.01
C LEU A 225 2.43 4.92 -35.24
N TRP A 226 1.84 6.09 -35.52
CA TRP A 226 0.65 6.58 -34.85
C TRP A 226 -0.59 5.78 -35.23
N GLU A 227 -0.70 5.34 -36.47
CA GLU A 227 -1.78 4.45 -36.92
C GLU A 227 -1.74 3.10 -36.20
N ILE A 228 -0.55 2.48 -36.11
CA ILE A 228 -0.36 1.22 -35.40
C ILE A 228 -0.67 1.40 -33.91
N LEU A 229 -0.20 2.48 -33.30
CA LEU A 229 -0.45 2.77 -31.89
C LEU A 229 -1.95 2.97 -31.61
N GLN A 230 -2.68 3.70 -32.48
CA GLN A 230 -4.13 3.85 -32.36
C GLN A 230 -4.86 2.51 -32.45
N GLN A 231 -4.46 1.63 -33.37
CA GLN A 231 -5.04 0.28 -33.48
C GLN A 231 -4.82 -0.55 -32.22
N LEU A 232 -3.61 -0.52 -31.66
CA LEU A 232 -3.29 -1.21 -30.39
C LEU A 232 -4.14 -0.67 -29.23
N MET A 233 -4.22 0.66 -29.10
CA MET A 233 -4.98 1.34 -28.05
C MET A 233 -6.48 1.02 -28.08
N GLN A 234 -7.05 0.74 -29.25
CA GLN A 234 -8.46 0.36 -29.34
C GLN A 234 -8.77 -1.00 -28.69
N GLN A 235 -7.79 -1.92 -28.67
CA GLN A 235 -7.97 -3.27 -28.13
C GLN A 235 -7.60 -3.37 -26.64
N HIS A 236 -6.75 -2.45 -26.16
CA HIS A 236 -6.21 -2.47 -24.81
C HIS A 236 -6.82 -1.40 -23.91
N PRO A 237 -7.50 -1.78 -22.80
CA PRO A 237 -8.00 -0.83 -21.84
C PRO A 237 -6.84 -0.24 -21.02
N VAL A 238 -7.01 0.96 -20.48
CA VAL A 238 -6.12 1.54 -19.48
C VAL A 238 -6.87 1.79 -18.19
N LEU A 239 -6.20 1.65 -17.06
CA LEU A 239 -6.77 1.96 -15.75
C LEU A 239 -6.34 3.38 -15.34
N LEU A 240 -7.30 4.25 -15.06
CA LEU A 240 -7.04 5.54 -14.45
C LEU A 240 -7.29 5.46 -12.95
N ASN A 241 -6.40 6.06 -12.16
CA ASN A 241 -6.48 6.12 -10.72
C ASN A 241 -6.11 7.51 -10.21
N ARG A 242 -6.91 8.04 -9.28
CA ARG A 242 -6.59 9.26 -8.53
C ARG A 242 -6.36 8.93 -7.06
N ALA A 243 -5.26 9.44 -6.51
CA ALA A 243 -4.99 9.36 -5.08
C ALA A 243 -5.61 10.57 -4.36
N PRO A 244 -6.19 10.41 -3.16
CA PRO A 244 -6.39 9.15 -2.44
C PRO A 244 -7.56 8.30 -2.97
N THR A 245 -7.35 6.99 -3.09
CA THR A 245 -8.40 6.05 -3.50
C THR A 245 -9.24 5.63 -2.30
N LEU A 246 -10.42 6.25 -2.12
CA LEU A 246 -11.30 5.99 -0.96
C LEU A 246 -12.25 4.81 -1.16
N HIS A 247 -12.62 4.52 -2.41
CA HIS A 247 -13.52 3.43 -2.76
C HIS A 247 -13.18 2.88 -4.15
N ARG A 248 -13.77 1.75 -4.52
CA ARG A 248 -13.45 1.03 -5.77
C ARG A 248 -13.56 1.90 -7.04
N LEU A 249 -14.52 2.84 -7.08
CA LEU A 249 -14.72 3.71 -8.26
C LEU A 249 -13.61 4.75 -8.47
N GLY A 250 -12.66 4.87 -7.53
CA GLY A 250 -11.46 5.69 -7.71
C GLY A 250 -10.41 5.02 -8.62
N ILE A 251 -10.70 3.81 -9.12
CA ILE A 251 -9.98 3.15 -10.21
C ILE A 251 -10.99 2.67 -11.23
N GLN A 252 -10.89 3.11 -12.48
CA GLN A 252 -11.77 2.66 -13.56
C GLN A 252 -10.99 2.41 -14.85
N ALA A 253 -11.51 1.52 -15.67
CA ALA A 253 -10.98 1.20 -16.99
C ALA A 253 -11.62 2.07 -18.07
N PHE A 254 -10.79 2.55 -18.98
CA PHE A 254 -11.18 3.36 -20.13
C PHE A 254 -10.53 2.83 -21.40
N GLN A 255 -11.19 3.08 -22.53
CA GLN A 255 -10.60 2.94 -23.85
C GLN A 255 -9.75 4.18 -24.15
N PRO A 256 -8.44 4.04 -24.32
CA PRO A 256 -7.58 5.19 -24.55
C PRO A 256 -7.73 5.70 -25.98
N LYS A 257 -7.81 7.02 -26.13
CA LYS A 257 -7.74 7.75 -27.40
C LYS A 257 -6.48 8.60 -27.42
N LEU A 258 -5.76 8.57 -28.54
CA LEU A 258 -4.56 9.37 -28.70
C LEU A 258 -4.91 10.86 -28.78
N VAL A 259 -4.27 11.69 -27.95
CA VAL A 259 -4.48 13.14 -27.95
C VAL A 259 -3.17 13.90 -28.06
N HIS A 260 -3.25 15.11 -28.61
CA HIS A 260 -2.13 16.04 -28.64
C HIS A 260 -1.94 16.70 -27.25
N GLY A 261 -0.71 17.13 -26.96
CA GLY A 261 -0.34 17.70 -25.67
C GLY A 261 0.17 16.67 -24.66
N ARG A 262 0.24 17.07 -23.39
CA ARG A 262 0.81 16.28 -22.28
C ARG A 262 -0.17 15.92 -21.17
N ALA A 263 -1.40 16.42 -21.23
CA ALA A 263 -2.42 16.18 -20.22
C ALA A 263 -3.32 14.99 -20.58
N ILE A 264 -3.81 14.28 -19.58
CA ILE A 264 -4.81 13.23 -19.75
C ILE A 264 -6.18 13.89 -19.87
N LEU A 265 -6.94 13.58 -20.92
CA LEU A 265 -8.31 14.07 -21.03
C LEU A 265 -9.27 13.12 -20.31
N LEU A 266 -10.06 13.65 -19.39
CA LEU A 266 -11.02 12.90 -18.59
C LEU A 266 -12.46 13.36 -18.88
N HIS A 267 -13.38 12.40 -18.93
CA HIS A 267 -14.80 12.70 -19.12
C HIS A 267 -15.38 13.40 -17.86
N PRO A 268 -16.12 14.52 -17.99
CA PRO A 268 -16.57 15.31 -16.84
C PRO A 268 -17.49 14.53 -15.87
N LEU A 269 -18.36 13.64 -16.37
CA LEU A 269 -19.25 12.84 -15.51
C LEU A 269 -18.53 11.87 -14.56
N VAL A 270 -17.30 11.43 -14.86
CA VAL A 270 -16.57 10.51 -13.96
C VAL A 270 -15.83 11.23 -12.84
N CYS A 271 -15.72 12.57 -12.90
CA CYS A 271 -15.00 13.36 -11.90
C CYS A 271 -15.55 13.16 -10.49
N THR A 272 -16.86 13.01 -10.33
CA THR A 272 -17.50 12.74 -9.03
C THR A 272 -16.99 11.45 -8.39
N ALA A 273 -16.84 10.39 -9.19
CA ALA A 273 -16.34 9.10 -8.74
C ALA A 273 -14.84 9.14 -8.36
N PHE A 274 -14.04 9.98 -9.03
CA PHE A 274 -12.64 10.18 -8.66
C PHE A 274 -12.43 11.26 -7.59
N ASN A 275 -13.50 11.97 -7.22
CA ASN A 275 -13.46 13.21 -6.46
C ASN A 275 -12.46 14.22 -7.03
N ALA A 276 -12.38 14.30 -8.36
CA ALA A 276 -11.37 15.03 -9.11
C ALA A 276 -11.88 16.38 -9.60
N ASP A 277 -11.00 17.37 -9.59
CA ASP A 277 -11.18 18.69 -10.20
C ASP A 277 -10.08 18.94 -11.26
N PHE A 278 -10.11 20.12 -11.88
CA PHE A 278 -9.22 20.47 -13.01
C PHE A 278 -8.31 21.66 -12.69
N ASP A 279 -7.88 21.80 -11.44
CA ASP A 279 -7.03 22.90 -10.94
C ASP A 279 -5.54 22.54 -10.85
N GLY A 280 -5.14 21.36 -11.33
CA GLY A 280 -3.77 20.83 -11.25
C GLY A 280 -3.68 19.38 -10.79
N ASP A 281 -4.83 18.78 -10.48
CA ASP A 281 -5.01 17.37 -10.17
C ASP A 281 -4.30 16.43 -11.15
N GLN A 282 -3.75 15.34 -10.62
CA GLN A 282 -2.99 14.34 -11.39
C GLN A 282 -3.60 12.94 -11.25
N MET A 283 -3.58 12.20 -12.35
CA MET A 283 -3.99 10.79 -12.36
C MET A 283 -2.85 9.87 -12.78
N ALA A 284 -2.79 8.72 -12.14
CA ALA A 284 -1.95 7.61 -12.56
C ALA A 284 -2.68 6.77 -13.62
N VAL A 285 -1.92 6.29 -14.58
CA VAL A 285 -2.34 5.37 -15.64
C VAL A 285 -1.62 4.05 -15.43
N HIS A 286 -2.34 2.93 -15.53
CA HIS A 286 -1.75 1.59 -15.51
C HIS A 286 -2.25 0.79 -16.72
N LEU A 287 -1.34 0.05 -17.37
CA LEU A 287 -1.66 -0.79 -18.52
C LEU A 287 -1.80 -2.28 -18.10
N PRO A 288 -3.00 -2.88 -18.18
CA PRO A 288 -3.19 -4.31 -17.96
C PRO A 288 -2.52 -5.12 -19.08
N LEU A 289 -1.61 -6.03 -18.71
CA LEU A 289 -0.81 -6.80 -19.69
C LEU A 289 -1.43 -8.16 -20.02
N SER A 290 -1.82 -8.95 -19.03
CA SER A 290 -2.36 -10.29 -19.26
C SER A 290 -3.78 -10.25 -19.84
N PHE A 291 -4.14 -11.26 -20.62
CA PHE A 291 -5.49 -11.38 -21.17
C PHE A 291 -6.57 -11.41 -20.09
N GLN A 292 -6.29 -12.05 -18.95
CA GLN A 292 -7.18 -12.07 -17.79
C GLN A 292 -7.39 -10.66 -17.22
N ALA A 293 -6.32 -9.89 -17.03
CA ALA A 293 -6.42 -8.53 -16.49
C ALA A 293 -7.14 -7.58 -17.46
N GLN A 294 -6.92 -7.73 -18.77
CA GLN A 294 -7.66 -6.97 -19.78
C GLN A 294 -9.15 -7.36 -19.79
N GLY A 295 -9.48 -8.65 -19.65
CA GLY A 295 -10.85 -9.13 -19.52
C GLY A 295 -11.54 -8.60 -18.26
N GLU A 296 -10.86 -8.58 -17.12
CA GLU A 296 -11.36 -7.97 -15.89
C GLU A 296 -11.58 -6.46 -16.04
N ALA A 297 -10.66 -5.76 -16.71
CA ALA A 297 -10.79 -4.33 -16.96
C ALA A 297 -12.06 -4.02 -17.78
N TRP A 298 -12.28 -4.73 -18.89
CA TRP A 298 -13.47 -4.52 -19.73
C TRP A 298 -14.78 -4.97 -19.08
N LYS A 299 -14.75 -6.07 -18.32
CA LYS A 299 -15.97 -6.65 -17.75
C LYS A 299 -16.37 -5.98 -16.44
N LEU A 300 -15.42 -5.68 -15.57
CA LEU A 300 -15.68 -5.26 -14.19
C LEU A 300 -15.38 -3.77 -13.97
N LEU A 301 -14.23 -3.28 -14.46
CA LEU A 301 -13.75 -1.94 -14.14
C LEU A 301 -14.18 -0.87 -15.15
N TRP A 302 -14.80 -1.27 -16.27
CA TRP A 302 -15.17 -0.35 -17.33
C TRP A 302 -16.09 0.75 -16.82
N SER A 303 -15.77 2.01 -17.09
CA SER A 303 -16.52 3.15 -16.53
C SER A 303 -18.01 3.11 -16.89
N ARG A 304 -18.37 2.63 -18.08
CA ARG A 304 -19.79 2.46 -18.50
C ARG A 304 -20.57 1.43 -17.67
N ASN A 305 -19.90 0.50 -17.00
CA ASN A 305 -20.53 -0.51 -16.15
C ASN A 305 -20.73 0.00 -14.71
N ASN A 306 -20.05 1.07 -14.34
CA ASN A 306 -19.91 1.54 -12.97
C ASN A 306 -20.71 2.85 -12.73
N LEU A 307 -22.00 2.81 -13.05
CA LEU A 307 -22.89 3.98 -12.99
C LEU A 307 -23.46 4.27 -11.59
N LEU A 308 -23.48 3.27 -10.72
CA LEU A 308 -24.11 3.33 -9.40
C LEU A 308 -23.08 3.30 -8.27
N SER A 309 -23.35 4.04 -7.20
CA SER A 309 -22.63 3.95 -5.94
C SER A 309 -22.80 2.54 -5.34
N PRO A 310 -21.71 1.83 -5.01
CA PRO A 310 -21.79 0.51 -4.38
C PRO A 310 -22.37 0.57 -2.96
N ALA A 311 -22.34 1.74 -2.31
CA ALA A 311 -22.80 1.91 -0.94
C ALA A 311 -24.31 2.19 -0.84
N THR A 312 -24.86 2.97 -1.77
CA THR A 312 -26.26 3.44 -1.70
C THR A 312 -27.13 2.96 -2.86
N GLY A 313 -26.54 2.43 -3.93
CA GLY A 313 -27.26 2.09 -5.16
C GLY A 313 -27.70 3.29 -5.99
N GLN A 314 -27.43 4.52 -5.54
CA GLN A 314 -27.79 5.74 -6.27
C GLN A 314 -26.82 5.99 -7.44
N PRO A 315 -27.28 6.64 -8.52
CA PRO A 315 -26.40 7.06 -9.62
C PRO A 315 -25.28 7.97 -9.12
N ILE A 316 -24.04 7.69 -9.52
CA ILE A 316 -22.87 8.52 -9.17
C ILE A 316 -22.45 9.47 -10.31
N LEU A 317 -22.74 9.08 -11.55
CA LEU A 317 -22.40 9.82 -12.76
C LEU A 317 -23.52 10.81 -13.12
N VAL A 318 -23.84 11.69 -12.19
CA VAL A 318 -24.90 12.70 -12.33
C VAL A 318 -24.31 13.96 -12.98
N PRO A 319 -25.02 14.62 -13.92
CA PRO A 319 -24.62 15.92 -14.43
C PRO A 319 -24.37 16.92 -13.29
N SER A 320 -23.29 17.69 -13.39
CA SER A 320 -22.89 18.70 -12.42
C SER A 320 -22.78 20.09 -13.07
N GLN A 321 -22.89 21.14 -12.24
CA GLN A 321 -22.61 22.54 -12.58
C GLN A 321 -23.19 22.96 -13.94
N ASP A 322 -22.35 23.16 -14.96
CA ASP A 322 -22.71 23.67 -16.28
C ASP A 322 -23.78 22.82 -16.98
N MET A 323 -23.70 21.49 -16.85
CA MET A 323 -24.69 20.59 -17.46
C MET A 323 -26.09 20.81 -16.83
N VAL A 324 -26.14 20.99 -15.52
CA VAL A 324 -27.40 21.25 -14.80
C VAL A 324 -27.94 22.63 -15.16
N LEU A 325 -27.07 23.65 -15.20
CA LEU A 325 -27.44 25.01 -15.57
C LEU A 325 -27.99 25.08 -17.00
N GLY A 326 -27.35 24.40 -17.94
CA GLY A 326 -27.81 24.32 -19.33
C GLY A 326 -29.18 23.64 -19.44
N CYS A 327 -29.37 22.48 -18.80
CA CYS A 327 -30.67 21.81 -18.76
C CYS A 327 -31.75 22.68 -18.10
N TYR A 328 -31.43 23.35 -16.98
CA TYR A 328 -32.35 24.24 -16.28
C TYR A 328 -32.77 25.43 -17.15
N TYR A 329 -31.81 26.10 -17.79
CA TYR A 329 -32.09 27.23 -18.68
C TYR A 329 -32.98 26.84 -19.86
N LEU A 330 -32.81 25.63 -20.42
CA LEU A 330 -33.63 25.13 -21.52
C LEU A 330 -35.04 24.69 -21.09
N THR A 331 -35.22 24.30 -19.84
CA THR A 331 -36.49 23.74 -19.34
C THR A 331 -37.29 24.72 -18.48
N THR A 332 -36.70 25.84 -18.07
CA THR A 332 -37.43 26.88 -17.36
C THR A 332 -38.38 27.62 -18.30
N SER A 333 -39.60 27.91 -17.83
CA SER A 333 -40.53 28.73 -18.58
C SER A 333 -40.10 30.20 -18.51
N ASN A 334 -40.11 30.90 -19.65
CA ASN A 334 -39.83 32.32 -19.68
C ASN A 334 -41.12 33.12 -19.41
N PRO A 335 -41.28 33.76 -18.23
CA PRO A 335 -42.52 34.44 -17.87
C PRO A 335 -42.89 35.61 -18.79
N THR A 336 -41.94 36.16 -19.57
CA THR A 336 -42.23 37.23 -20.55
C THR A 336 -42.84 36.71 -21.85
N VAL A 337 -42.49 35.50 -22.28
CA VAL A 337 -43.07 34.86 -23.48
C VAL A 337 -44.46 34.32 -23.19
N THR A 338 -44.70 33.80 -21.98
CA THR A 338 -46.03 33.31 -21.57
C THR A 338 -47.07 34.42 -21.47
N ARG A 339 -46.66 35.68 -21.21
CA ARG A 339 -47.57 36.83 -21.20
C ARG A 339 -47.96 37.33 -22.59
N MET A 340 -47.12 37.14 -23.62
CA MET A 340 -47.45 37.53 -25.00
C MET A 340 -48.31 36.48 -25.75
N GLY A 341 -48.50 35.29 -25.18
CA GLY A 341 -49.40 34.25 -25.70
C GLY A 341 -50.87 34.39 -25.26
N HIS A 342 -51.20 35.37 -24.42
CA HIS A 342 -52.56 35.62 -23.93
C HIS A 342 -53.21 36.91 -24.49
N THR A 343 -52.64 37.49 -25.54
CA THR A 343 -53.31 38.52 -26.34
C THR A 343 -53.66 37.94 -27.71
N THR A 344 -54.75 37.16 -27.79
CA THR A 344 -55.48 36.95 -29.05
C THR A 344 -56.80 37.69 -29.00
N ASN A 345 -57.09 38.38 -30.11
CA ASN A 345 -58.36 38.99 -30.53
C ASN A 345 -58.77 40.33 -29.94
#